data_AF-M2W887-F1
#
_entry.id   AF-M2W887-F1
#
_cell.length_a   1.000
_cell.length_b   1.000
_cell.length_c   1.000
_cell.angle_alpha   90.00
_cell.angle_beta   90.00
_cell.angle_gamma   90.00
#
_symmetry.space_group_name_H-M   'P 1'
#
loop_
_entity.id
_entity.type
_entity.pdbx_description
1 polymer ?
#
loop_
_entity_poly.entity_id
_entity_poly.type
_entity_poly.pdbx_seq_one_letter_code
_entity_poly.pdbx_strand_id
1 'polypeptide(L)'
;MARSLEETNVAASRNNRDTAIAEISRLLLEGWTLLGEVCPLANCNTPLVRNRNTGVTMCCQCRAQVVRSINHLESPETQQENGISAHVQSSSSSSHEEQVIGSEQEMSFSLLEANYIREFQRDSDRVSKQIGEKLLQGWTLLDMNCSSPQVSS
;
A
#
# COMPACT_ATOMS: atom_id res chain seq x y z
N MET A 1 33.20 14.65 11.74
CA MET A 1 32.80 13.51 12.59
C MET A 1 31.27 13.40 12.77
N ALA A 2 30.43 14.04 11.92
CA ALA A 2 28.97 13.99 12.04
C ALA A 2 28.28 12.85 11.24
N ARG A 3 28.89 12.37 10.14
CA ARG A 3 28.30 11.34 9.27
C ARG A 3 28.10 9.96 9.92
N SER A 4 28.86 9.62 10.95
CA SER A 4 28.85 8.27 11.55
C SER A 4 27.64 8.00 12.46
N LEU A 5 26.93 9.03 12.92
CA LEU A 5 25.74 8.89 13.77
C LEU A 5 24.45 8.79 12.96
N GLU A 6 24.40 9.35 11.75
CA GLU A 6 23.24 9.22 10.85
C GLU A 6 23.15 7.83 10.22
N GLU A 7 24.27 7.21 9.87
CA GLU A 7 24.32 5.88 9.26
C GLU A 7 23.81 4.77 10.19
N THR A 8 24.13 4.84 11.49
CA THR A 8 23.66 3.86 12.49
C THR A 8 22.16 4.00 12.76
N ASN A 9 21.64 5.23 12.77
CA ASN A 9 20.24 5.52 13.02
C ASN A 9 19.34 5.05 11.85
N VAL A 10 19.83 5.19 10.61
CA VAL A 10 19.13 4.70 9.41
C VAL A 10 19.07 3.17 9.36
N ALA A 11 20.15 2.47 9.73
CA ALA A 11 20.17 1.01 9.77
C ALA A 11 19.24 0.45 10.86
N ALA A 12 19.24 1.03 12.06
CA ALA A 12 18.34 0.64 13.14
C ALA A 12 16.86 0.88 12.77
N SER A 13 16.56 2.00 12.11
CA SER A 13 15.21 2.33 11.63
C SER A 13 14.72 1.37 10.53
N ARG A 14 15.60 0.93 9.62
CA ARG A 14 15.29 -0.09 8.61
C ARG A 14 14.91 -1.43 9.26
N ASN A 15 15.71 -1.91 10.20
CA ASN A 15 15.44 -3.16 10.92
C ASN A 15 14.10 -3.11 11.68
N ASN A 16 13.76 -1.95 12.25
CA ASN A 16 12.49 -1.74 12.94
C ASN A 16 11.29 -1.82 11.97
N ARG A 17 11.42 -1.29 10.75
CA ARG A 17 10.38 -1.41 9.73
C ARG A 17 10.22 -2.83 9.21
N ASP A 18 11.33 -3.52 8.95
CA ASP A 18 11.29 -4.89 8.43
C ASP A 18 10.66 -5.86 9.45
N THR A 19 10.95 -5.66 10.75
CA THR A 19 10.30 -6.41 11.83
C THR A 19 8.80 -6.09 11.93
N ALA A 20 8.39 -4.83 11.77
CA ALA A 20 6.98 -4.46 11.72
C ALA A 20 6.25 -5.17 10.56
N ILE A 21 6.85 -5.21 9.37
CA ILE A 21 6.28 -5.83 8.17
C ILE A 21 6.14 -7.35 8.36
N ALA A 22 7.16 -8.00 8.92
CA ALA A 22 7.12 -9.42 9.21
C ALA A 22 5.97 -9.76 10.19
N GLU A 23 5.79 -8.94 11.23
CA GLU A 23 4.71 -9.15 12.20
C GLU A 23 3.33 -8.86 11.62
N ILE A 24 3.19 -7.82 10.78
CA ILE A 24 1.94 -7.55 10.04
C ILE A 24 1.57 -8.79 9.21
N SER A 25 2.51 -9.31 8.44
CA SER A 25 2.31 -10.50 7.60
C SER A 25 1.85 -11.69 8.43
N ARG A 26 2.49 -11.95 9.58
CA ARG A 26 2.13 -13.01 10.51
C ARG A 26 0.70 -12.86 11.03
N LEU A 27 0.33 -11.67 11.49
CA LEU A 27 -1.01 -11.38 12.03
C LEU A 27 -2.10 -11.49 10.95
N LEU A 28 -1.82 -11.07 9.72
CA LEU A 28 -2.75 -11.23 8.61
C LEU A 28 -3.02 -12.70 8.29
N LEU A 29 -1.99 -13.55 8.31
CA LEU A 29 -2.14 -15.00 8.14
C LEU A 29 -2.91 -15.65 9.29
N GLU A 30 -2.83 -15.11 10.50
CA GLU A 30 -3.67 -15.51 11.64
C GLU A 30 -5.12 -15.00 11.56
N GLY A 31 -5.48 -14.27 10.50
CA GLY A 31 -6.83 -13.76 10.29
C GLY A 31 -7.11 -12.41 10.95
N TRP A 32 -6.09 -11.68 11.38
CA TRP A 32 -6.27 -10.29 11.82
C TRP A 32 -6.58 -9.38 10.61
N THR A 33 -7.12 -8.20 10.89
CA THR A 33 -7.47 -7.20 9.87
C THR A 33 -6.58 -5.99 10.01
N LEU A 34 -5.86 -5.63 8.95
CA LEU A 34 -5.16 -4.34 8.89
C LEU A 34 -6.18 -3.20 8.83
N LEU A 35 -5.98 -2.17 9.65
CA LEU A 35 -6.81 -0.97 9.66
C LEU A 35 -6.13 0.14 8.87
N GLY A 36 -6.92 1.03 8.27
CA GLY A 36 -6.42 2.25 7.61
C GLY A 36 -5.96 3.35 8.57
N GLU A 37 -5.63 2.99 9.81
CA GLU A 37 -5.22 3.92 10.87
C GLU A 37 -3.83 3.56 11.37
N VAL A 38 -3.07 4.57 11.80
CA VAL A 38 -1.72 4.43 12.35
C VAL A 38 -1.72 4.53 13.87
N CYS A 39 -0.65 4.02 14.49
CA CYS A 39 -0.46 4.11 15.93
C CYS A 39 -0.43 5.59 16.39
N PRO A 40 -1.13 5.94 17.49
CA PRO A 40 -1.15 7.31 18.02
C PRO A 40 0.09 7.68 18.86
N LEU A 41 0.96 6.71 19.16
CA LEU A 41 2.16 6.98 19.96
C LEU A 41 3.16 7.82 19.15
N ALA A 42 3.71 8.84 19.82
CA ALA A 42 4.78 9.64 19.25
C ALA A 42 5.94 8.74 18.80
N ASN A 43 6.44 8.98 17.59
CA ASN A 43 7.50 8.19 16.94
C ASN A 43 7.12 6.74 16.56
N CYS A 44 5.82 6.42 16.49
CA CYS A 44 5.33 5.15 15.96
C CYS A 44 4.29 5.41 14.87
N ASN A 45 4.68 5.20 13.60
CA ASN A 45 3.81 5.41 12.44
C ASN A 45 3.35 4.07 11.81
N THR A 46 3.40 3.00 12.59
CA THR A 46 3.02 1.65 12.13
C THR A 46 1.49 1.51 12.11
N PRO A 47 0.92 0.83 11.10
CA PRO A 47 -0.52 0.60 11.02
C PRO A 47 -1.04 -0.25 12.19
N LEU A 48 -2.30 -0.01 12.55
CA LEU A 48 -3.05 -0.78 13.52
C LEU A 48 -3.67 -2.02 12.88
N VAL A 49 -3.82 -3.09 13.66
CA VAL A 49 -4.53 -4.31 13.29
C VAL A 49 -5.62 -4.62 14.31
N ARG A 50 -6.71 -5.23 13.86
CA ARG A 50 -7.81 -5.69 14.69
C ARG A 50 -7.97 -7.21 14.63
N ASN A 51 -8.09 -7.84 15.79
CA ASN A 51 -8.46 -9.25 15.89
C ASN A 51 -9.94 -9.42 15.54
N ARG A 52 -10.27 -10.30 14.60
CA ARG A 52 -11.67 -10.52 14.20
C ARG A 52 -12.51 -11.20 15.29
N ASN A 53 -11.89 -12.07 16.08
CA ASN A 53 -12.57 -12.86 17.11
C ASN A 53 -12.78 -12.06 18.40
N THR A 54 -11.74 -11.33 18.84
CA THR A 54 -11.78 -10.60 20.12
C THR A 54 -12.11 -9.12 19.98
N GLY A 55 -12.07 -8.56 18.77
CA GLY A 55 -12.26 -7.12 18.52
C GLY A 55 -11.11 -6.22 18.97
N VAL A 56 -10.08 -6.79 19.62
CA VAL A 56 -8.92 -6.04 20.12
C VAL A 56 -8.17 -5.39 18.97
N THR A 57 -7.91 -4.09 19.10
CA THR A 57 -7.13 -3.32 18.15
C THR A 57 -5.75 -3.02 18.75
N MET A 58 -4.66 -3.29 18.03
CA MET A 58 -3.30 -3.06 18.52
C MET A 58 -2.34 -2.59 17.41
N CYS A 59 -1.25 -1.95 17.79
CA CYS A 59 -0.14 -1.62 16.90
C CYS A 59 0.81 -2.82 16.69
N CYS A 60 1.19 -3.07 15.44
CA CYS A 60 2.05 -4.20 15.08
C CYS A 60 3.49 -4.08 15.62
N GLN A 61 3.97 -2.84 15.81
CA GLN A 61 5.35 -2.60 16.25
C GLN A 61 5.50 -2.52 17.76
N CYS A 62 4.79 -1.57 18.39
CA CYS A 62 4.92 -1.34 19.84
C CYS A 62 3.96 -2.19 20.68
N ARG A 63 3.09 -2.99 20.05
CA ARG A 63 2.08 -3.87 20.72
C ARG A 63 1.11 -3.13 21.64
N ALA A 64 1.04 -1.80 21.55
CA ALA A 64 0.09 -1.00 22.28
C ALA A 64 -1.32 -1.29 21.78
N GLN A 65 -2.23 -1.64 22.69
CA GLN A 65 -3.65 -1.79 22.39
C GLN A 65 -4.31 -0.41 22.35
N VAL A 66 -5.11 -0.17 21.31
CA VAL A 66 -5.83 1.09 21.11
C VAL A 66 -7.31 0.84 21.35
N VAL A 67 -7.84 1.46 22.40
CA VAL A 67 -9.28 1.46 22.69
C VAL A 67 -9.88 2.69 22.06
N ARG A 68 -10.86 2.52 21.16
CA ARG A 68 -11.64 3.64 20.65
C ARG A 68 -12.83 3.87 21.57
N SER A 69 -12.89 5.03 22.21
CA SER A 69 -14.08 5.48 22.91
C SER A 69 -15.12 5.90 21.88
N ILE A 70 -16.19 5.13 21.71
CA ILE A 70 -17.33 5.56 20.89
C ILE A 70 -18.10 6.59 21.70
N ASN A 71 -17.94 7.87 21.38
CA ASN A 71 -18.94 8.87 21.75
C ASN A 71 -20.15 8.65 20.84
N HIS A 72 -21.11 7.85 21.33
CA HIS A 72 -22.33 7.50 20.63
C HIS A 72 -23.32 8.68 20.69
N LEU A 73 -23.33 9.51 19.64
CA LEU A 73 -24.52 10.28 19.27
C LEU A 73 -25.05 9.65 17.99
N GLU A 74 -26.04 8.78 18.16
CA GLU A 74 -26.83 8.18 17.09
C GLU A 74 -27.51 9.25 16.24
N SER A 75 -27.42 9.09 14.92
CA SER A 75 -28.52 9.45 14.03
C SER A 75 -28.71 8.30 13.04
N PRO A 76 -29.87 7.61 13.03
CA PRO A 76 -30.16 6.56 12.06
C PRO A 76 -30.90 7.17 10.87
N GLU A 77 -30.33 7.11 9.67
CA GLU A 77 -31.10 7.19 8.44
C GLU A 77 -30.75 5.99 7.56
N THR A 78 -31.72 5.09 7.47
CA THR A 78 -31.75 3.91 6.61
C THR A 78 -32.54 4.25 5.34
N GLN A 79 -32.31 3.45 4.29
CA GLN A 79 -33.09 3.26 3.06
C GLN A 79 -32.55 4.08 1.86
N GLN A 80 -32.29 3.52 0.68
CA GLN A 80 -32.65 2.22 0.10
C GLN A 80 -31.82 1.92 -1.16
N GLU A 81 -31.62 0.63 -1.34
CA GLU A 81 -31.14 -0.14 -2.49
C GLU A 81 -31.80 0.10 -3.88
N ASN A 82 -30.97 -0.10 -4.93
CA ASN A 82 -31.23 -0.65 -6.28
C ASN A 82 -30.23 0.04 -7.25
N GLY A 83 -29.27 -0.60 -7.93
CA GLY A 83 -29.26 -1.88 -8.60
C GLY A 83 -29.31 -1.64 -10.12
N ILE A 84 -28.16 -1.68 -10.83
CA ILE A 84 -27.90 -2.46 -12.06
C ILE A 84 -26.67 -1.97 -12.86
N SER A 85 -25.94 -2.97 -13.35
CA SER A 85 -25.26 -3.07 -14.65
C SER A 85 -23.77 -2.70 -14.77
N ALA A 86 -23.05 -3.72 -15.24
CA ALA A 86 -21.66 -3.72 -15.65
C ALA A 86 -21.35 -2.62 -16.67
N HIS A 87 -20.20 -1.96 -16.44
CA HIS A 87 -19.48 -1.27 -17.50
C HIS A 87 -17.98 -1.35 -17.22
N VAL A 88 -17.36 -2.39 -17.78
CA VAL A 88 -15.94 -2.35 -18.10
C VAL A 88 -15.76 -1.27 -19.16
N GLN A 89 -15.12 -0.17 -18.78
CA GLN A 89 -14.38 0.65 -19.71
C GLN A 89 -13.02 1.02 -19.11
N SER A 90 -12.00 0.34 -19.62
CA SER A 90 -10.70 0.95 -19.85
C SER A 90 -10.89 2.13 -20.80
N SER A 91 -10.50 3.35 -20.42
CA SER A 91 -9.76 4.31 -21.25
C SER A 91 -9.66 5.69 -20.59
N SER A 92 -8.40 6.10 -20.37
CA SER A 92 -7.78 7.39 -20.70
C SER A 92 -8.59 8.70 -20.68
N SER A 93 -7.92 9.69 -20.06
CA SER A 93 -8.04 11.15 -20.27
C SER A 93 -9.42 11.75 -20.03
N SER A 94 -9.66 12.18 -18.78
CA SER A 94 -10.53 13.32 -18.54
C SER A 94 -9.66 14.50 -18.10
N SER A 95 -9.50 15.44 -19.03
CA SER A 95 -9.00 16.78 -18.75
C SER A 95 -9.96 17.47 -17.79
N HIS A 96 -9.58 17.57 -16.53
CA HIS A 96 -10.15 18.58 -15.64
C HIS A 96 -9.01 19.52 -15.26
N GLU A 97 -9.05 20.68 -15.89
CA GLU A 97 -8.28 21.85 -15.54
C GLU A 97 -8.73 22.29 -14.14
N GLU A 98 -7.91 22.01 -13.12
CA GLU A 98 -8.00 22.70 -11.84
C GLU A 98 -6.78 23.60 -11.73
N GLN A 99 -7.03 24.90 -11.89
CA GLN A 99 -6.02 25.93 -11.67
C GLN A 99 -5.58 25.89 -10.21
N VAL A 100 -4.31 25.55 -9.99
CA VAL A 100 -3.62 25.86 -8.74
C VAL A 100 -2.39 26.68 -9.08
N ILE A 101 -2.46 27.95 -8.68
CA ILE A 101 -1.35 28.89 -8.66
C ILE A 101 -0.37 28.41 -7.59
N GLY A 102 0.79 27.90 -8.00
CA GLY A 102 1.82 27.43 -7.07
C GLY A 102 3.16 27.13 -7.76
N SER A 103 4.11 28.05 -7.58
CA SER A 103 5.58 27.97 -7.79
C SER A 103 6.18 26.86 -8.68
N GLU A 104 6.98 27.29 -9.66
CA GLU A 104 7.73 26.50 -10.67
C GLU A 104 8.65 25.37 -10.12
N GLN A 105 8.84 25.27 -8.80
CA GLN A 105 9.62 24.22 -8.14
C GLN A 105 8.85 22.91 -7.88
N GLU A 106 7.51 22.93 -7.89
CA GLU A 106 6.71 21.70 -7.67
C GLU A 106 6.48 20.89 -8.97
N MET A 107 6.59 21.55 -10.13
CA MET A 107 6.42 20.93 -11.46
C MET A 107 7.49 19.90 -11.81
N SER A 108 8.69 20.02 -11.22
CA SER A 108 9.76 19.04 -11.45
C SER A 108 9.57 17.75 -10.65
N PHE A 109 8.92 17.81 -9.49
CA PHE A 109 8.70 16.64 -8.64
C PHE A 109 7.52 15.80 -9.16
N SER A 110 6.43 16.47 -9.57
CA SER A 110 5.26 15.78 -10.15
C SER A 110 5.57 15.12 -11.51
N LEU A 111 6.41 15.73 -12.34
CA LEU A 111 6.85 15.11 -13.60
C LEU A 111 7.79 13.93 -13.38
N LEU A 112 8.68 13.97 -12.39
CA LEU A 112 9.54 12.83 -12.06
C LEU A 112 8.71 11.64 -11.61
N GLU A 113 7.72 11.88 -10.76
CA GLU A 113 6.78 10.86 -10.30
C GLU A 113 5.88 10.36 -11.45
N ALA A 114 5.39 11.24 -12.31
CA ALA A 114 4.62 10.84 -13.50
C ALA A 114 5.46 10.02 -14.49
N ASN A 115 6.73 10.37 -14.70
CA ASN A 115 7.63 9.61 -15.56
C ASN A 115 7.94 8.24 -14.95
N TYR A 116 8.21 8.19 -13.64
CA TYR A 116 8.42 6.94 -12.91
C TYR A 116 7.21 6.01 -13.01
N ILE A 117 6.00 6.54 -12.78
CA ILE A 117 4.75 5.77 -12.91
C ILE A 117 4.56 5.25 -14.33
N ARG A 118 4.80 6.08 -15.36
CA ARG A 118 4.70 5.67 -16.77
C ARG A 118 5.71 4.59 -17.14
N GLU A 119 6.95 4.72 -16.70
CA GLU A 119 8.00 3.73 -16.96
C GLU A 119 7.67 2.39 -16.28
N PHE A 120 7.26 2.42 -15.02
CA PHE A 120 6.82 1.23 -14.30
C PHE A 120 5.61 0.57 -14.97
N GLN A 121 4.62 1.36 -15.41
CA GLN A 121 3.47 0.85 -16.14
C GLN A 121 3.89 0.19 -17.46
N ARG A 122 4.82 0.80 -18.21
CA ARG A 122 5.35 0.24 -19.46
C ARG A 122 6.03 -1.11 -19.24
N ASP A 123 6.84 -1.21 -18.18
CA ASP A 123 7.55 -2.45 -17.86
C ASP A 123 6.56 -3.55 -17.42
N SER A 124 5.55 -3.20 -16.62
CA SER A 124 4.45 -4.09 -16.23
C SER A 124 3.62 -4.56 -17.43
N ASP A 125 3.26 -3.65 -18.35
CA ASP A 125 2.49 -3.96 -19.55
C ASP A 125 3.24 -4.93 -20.47
N ARG A 126 4.56 -4.74 -20.62
CA ARG A 126 5.41 -5.64 -21.41
C ARG A 126 5.39 -7.06 -20.82
N VAL A 127 5.56 -7.20 -19.51
CA VAL A 127 5.57 -8.49 -18.83
C VAL A 127 4.18 -9.14 -18.91
N SER A 128 3.12 -8.37 -18.65
CA SER A 128 1.74 -8.82 -18.69
C SER A 128 1.34 -9.35 -20.07
N LYS A 129 1.83 -8.72 -21.16
CA LYS A 129 1.63 -9.19 -22.52
C LYS A 129 2.23 -10.58 -22.74
N GLN A 130 3.47 -10.79 -22.30
CA GLN A 130 4.15 -12.09 -22.44
C GLN A 130 3.48 -13.18 -21.61
N ILE A 131 3.01 -12.83 -20.40
CA ILE A 131 2.23 -13.73 -19.56
C ILE A 131 0.96 -14.13 -20.31
N GLY A 132 0.18 -13.16 -20.80
CA GLY A 132 -1.05 -13.42 -21.56
C GLY A 132 -0.83 -14.31 -22.78
N GLU A 133 0.24 -14.08 -23.54
CA GLU A 133 0.60 -14.92 -24.68
C GLU A 133 0.88 -16.38 -24.27
N LYS A 134 1.59 -16.58 -23.15
CA LYS A 134 1.88 -17.93 -22.63
C LYS A 134 0.62 -18.62 -22.11
N LEU A 135 -0.27 -17.89 -21.47
CA LEU A 135 -1.57 -18.44 -21.05
C LEU A 135 -2.40 -18.91 -22.26
N LEU A 136 -2.42 -18.13 -23.35
CA LEU A 136 -3.09 -18.51 -24.60
C LEU A 136 -2.45 -19.72 -25.28
N GLN A 137 -1.14 -19.93 -25.09
CA GLN A 137 -0.44 -21.14 -25.52
C GLN A 137 -0.73 -22.36 -24.61
N GLY A 138 -1.55 -22.22 -23.57
CA GLY A 138 -1.94 -23.30 -22.66
C GLY A 138 -1.02 -23.50 -21.45
N TRP A 139 -0.13 -22.55 -21.15
CA TRP A 139 0.71 -22.59 -19.96
C TRP A 139 -0.10 -22.22 -18.71
N THR A 140 0.23 -22.82 -17.56
CA THR A 140 -0.42 -22.50 -16.27
C THR A 140 0.43 -21.54 -15.46
N LEU A 141 -0.19 -20.48 -14.93
CA LEU A 141 0.47 -19.53 -14.03
C LEU A 141 0.68 -20.19 -12.66
N LEU A 142 1.91 -20.14 -12.15
CA LEU A 142 2.26 -20.61 -10.81
C LEU A 142 2.36 -19.42 -9.86
N ASP A 143 2.07 -19.62 -8.58
CA ASP A 143 2.24 -18.62 -7.51
C ASP A 143 3.70 -18.56 -7.01
N MET A 144 4.66 -18.82 -7.89
CA MET A 144 6.09 -18.81 -7.58
C MET A 144 6.75 -17.66 -8.35
N ASN A 145 7.43 -16.78 -7.63
CA ASN A 145 8.20 -15.71 -8.24
C ASN A 145 9.56 -16.23 -8.73
N CYS A 146 10.06 -15.64 -9.81
CA CYS A 146 11.38 -15.99 -10.33
C CYS A 146 12.48 -15.54 -9.34
N SER A 147 13.25 -16.50 -8.83
CA SER A 147 14.42 -16.26 -7.98
C SER A 147 15.67 -16.06 -8.84
N SER A 148 15.78 -14.97 -9.59
CA SER A 148 17.05 -14.65 -10.26
C SER A 148 17.60 -13.29 -9.85
N PRO A 149 18.79 -13.25 -9.23
CA PRO A 149 19.70 -12.13 -9.38
C PRO A 149 20.61 -12.40 -10.60
N GLN A 150 20.66 -11.42 -11.49
CA GLN A 150 21.62 -11.26 -12.60
C GLN A 150 21.41 -12.12 -13.86
N VAL A 151 21.20 -11.39 -14.96
CA VAL A 151 21.44 -11.84 -16.34
C VAL A 151 22.95 -12.04 -16.49
N SER A 152 23.40 -13.28 -16.60
CA SER A 152 24.73 -13.60 -17.13
C SER A 152 24.65 -13.65 -18.66
N SER A 153 25.51 -12.85 -19.30
CA SER A 153 25.65 -12.63 -20.75
C SER A 153 25.81 -13.88 -21.60
#